data_AF-A0A954SLW6-F1
#
_entry.id   AF-A0A954SLW6-F1
#
_cell.length_a   1.000
_cell.length_b   1.000
_cell.length_c   1.000
_cell.angle_alpha   90.00
_cell.angle_beta   90.00
_cell.angle_gamma   90.00
#
_symmetry.space_group_name_H-M   'P 1'
#
loop_
_entity.id
_entity.type
_entity.pdbx_description
1 polymer ?
#
loop_
_entity_poly.entity_id
_entity_poly.type
_entity_poly.pdbx_seq_one_letter_code
_entity_poly.pdbx_strand_id
1 'polypeptide(L)'
;MARPATITREILAPLIRARGPVSATELAAVLGVNRTTIARTLPDFGDELVTLGATRSTRYVLRRNVRNIGNRWPVFRIGEDGRATEWAELESLHERAWRVNWAGSPPEWAAACSERNGLWNGFPFFLGDIRPQGFLGRLIAGRISRLLALPEDPRRWSD
;
A
#
# COMPACT_ATOMS: atom_id res chain seq x y z
N MET A 1 -13.50 6.86 40.09
CA MET A 1 -12.98 7.38 38.80
C MET A 1 -13.04 6.23 37.80
N ALA A 2 -13.72 6.40 36.66
CA ALA A 2 -13.76 5.39 35.61
C ALA A 2 -12.34 5.16 35.06
N ARG A 3 -11.93 3.90 34.98
CA ARG A 3 -10.64 3.52 34.36
C ARG A 3 -10.63 4.05 32.93
N PRO A 4 -9.62 4.82 32.49
CA PRO A 4 -9.57 5.30 31.11
C PRO A 4 -9.61 4.08 30.19
N ALA A 5 -10.51 4.09 29.21
CA ALA A 5 -10.61 3.01 28.24
C ALA A 5 -9.25 2.82 27.56
N THR A 6 -8.63 1.65 27.76
CA THR A 6 -7.37 1.31 27.10
C THR A 6 -7.65 1.11 25.62
N ILE A 7 -7.15 2.01 24.78
CA ILE A 7 -7.19 1.83 23.33
C ILE A 7 -6.11 0.82 22.95
N THR A 8 -6.52 -0.27 22.29
CA THR A 8 -5.64 -1.34 21.85
C THR A 8 -5.51 -1.38 20.32
N ARG A 9 -4.54 -2.15 19.84
CA ARG A 9 -4.33 -2.40 18.41
C ARG A 9 -5.59 -2.96 17.74
N GLU A 10 -6.32 -3.85 18.41
CA GLU A 10 -7.54 -4.49 17.90
C GLU A 10 -8.67 -3.48 17.65
N ILE A 11 -8.72 -2.40 18.43
CA ILE A 11 -9.69 -1.32 18.26
C ILE A 11 -9.27 -0.41 17.10
N LEU A 12 -7.99 -0.08 16.98
CA LEU A 12 -7.48 0.84 15.96
C LEU A 12 -7.38 0.21 14.57
N ALA A 13 -7.03 -1.08 14.49
CA ALA A 13 -6.80 -1.77 13.22
C ALA A 13 -7.96 -1.60 12.23
N PRO A 14 -9.23 -1.93 12.56
CA PRO A 14 -10.33 -1.78 11.61
C PRO A 14 -10.55 -0.32 11.20
N LEU A 15 -10.33 0.65 12.09
CA LEU A 15 -10.49 2.07 11.78
C LEU A 15 -9.46 2.58 10.78
N ILE A 16 -8.19 2.17 10.94
CA ILE A 16 -7.12 2.53 10.00
C ILE A 16 -7.31 1.80 8.68
N ARG A 17 -7.70 0.51 8.72
CA ARG A 17 -7.93 -0.30 7.52
C ARG A 17 -9.05 0.20 6.64
N ALA A 18 -10.08 0.83 7.21
CA ALA A 18 -11.29 1.26 6.50
C ALA A 18 -11.27 2.71 5.98
N ARG A 19 -10.28 3.52 6.39
CA ARG A 19 -10.23 4.96 6.12
C ARG A 19 -9.07 5.41 5.24
N GLY A 20 -8.13 4.51 4.94
CA GLY A 20 -6.90 4.86 4.25
C GLY A 20 -5.98 5.72 5.13
N PRO A 21 -5.17 6.62 4.54
CA PRO A 21 -4.28 7.50 5.30
C PRO A 21 -5.03 8.39 6.31
N VAL A 22 -4.93 8.06 7.60
CA VAL A 22 -5.68 8.72 8.69
C VAL A 22 -4.74 9.34 9.73
N SER A 23 -5.08 10.49 10.30
CA SER A 23 -4.31 11.13 11.36
C SER A 23 -4.68 10.61 12.75
N ALA A 24 -3.77 10.76 13.71
CA ALA A 24 -4.06 10.45 15.11
C ALA A 24 -5.19 11.33 15.69
N THR A 25 -5.39 12.54 15.17
CA THR A 25 -6.49 13.44 15.57
C THR A 25 -7.83 12.91 15.08
N GLU A 26 -7.92 12.42 13.85
CA GLU A 26 -9.14 11.82 13.30
C GLU A 26 -9.51 10.55 14.07
N LEU A 27 -8.54 9.67 14.34
CA LEU A 27 -8.76 8.47 15.16
C LEU A 27 -9.24 8.81 16.58
N ALA A 28 -8.65 9.83 17.19
CA ALA A 28 -9.02 10.30 18.52
C ALA A 28 -10.45 10.84 18.57
N ALA A 29 -10.83 11.63 17.56
CA ALA A 29 -12.19 12.17 17.42
C ALA A 29 -13.24 11.07 17.26
N VAL A 30 -12.96 10.06 16.42
CA VAL A 30 -13.86 8.91 16.22
C VAL A 30 -14.07 8.11 17.49
N LEU A 31 -13.01 7.95 18.30
CA LEU A 31 -13.05 7.15 19.53
C LEU A 31 -13.42 7.95 20.79
N GLY A 32 -13.58 9.29 20.69
CA GLY A 32 -13.85 10.14 21.85
C GLY A 32 -12.72 10.16 22.88
N VAL A 33 -11.47 10.01 22.46
CA VAL A 33 -10.29 9.96 23.34
C VAL A 33 -9.29 11.07 23.00
N ASN A 34 -8.25 11.23 23.83
CA ASN A 34 -7.16 12.15 23.54
C ASN A 34 -6.25 11.58 22.43
N ARG A 35 -5.74 12.44 21.55
CA ARG A 35 -4.70 12.12 20.55
C ARG A 35 -3.49 11.40 21.16
N THR A 36 -3.06 11.75 22.36
CA THR A 36 -1.94 11.09 23.06
C THR A 36 -2.23 9.62 23.33
N THR A 37 -3.49 9.25 23.61
CA THR A 37 -3.89 7.85 23.78
C THR A 37 -3.69 7.07 22.48
N ILE A 38 -4.10 7.63 21.34
CA ILE A 38 -3.88 7.02 20.02
C ILE A 38 -2.39 6.87 19.72
N ALA A 39 -1.63 7.96 19.91
CA ALA A 39 -0.20 7.99 19.58
C ALA A 39 0.62 6.95 20.36
N ARG A 40 0.18 6.58 21.57
CA ARG A 40 0.83 5.57 22.39
C ARG A 40 0.54 4.13 21.94
N THR A 41 -0.59 3.90 21.27
CA THR A 41 -0.99 2.57 20.76
C THR A 41 -0.45 2.31 19.35
N LEU A 42 -0.17 3.34 18.56
CA LEU A 42 0.33 3.19 17.19
C LEU A 42 1.63 2.36 17.07
N PRO A 43 2.63 2.47 17.97
CA PRO A 43 3.83 1.63 17.91
C PRO A 43 3.56 0.12 18.00
N ASP A 44 2.44 -0.30 18.59
CA ASP A 44 2.08 -1.72 18.74
C ASP A 44 1.85 -2.43 17.39
N PHE A 45 1.67 -1.67 16.31
CA PHE A 45 1.54 -2.20 14.95
C PHE A 45 2.89 -2.57 14.30
N GLY A 46 4.00 -2.09 14.85
CA GLY A 46 5.35 -2.35 14.32
C GLY A 46 5.46 -2.06 12.81
N ASP A 47 6.00 -3.03 12.07
CA ASP A 47 6.16 -2.95 10.61
C ASP A 47 4.83 -3.08 9.83
N GLU A 48 3.67 -3.25 10.45
CA GLU A 48 2.41 -3.10 9.70
C GLU A 48 2.07 -1.61 9.49
N LEU A 49 2.54 -0.73 10.38
CA LEU A 49 2.22 0.69 10.32
C LEU A 49 3.14 1.44 9.37
N VAL A 50 2.54 2.14 8.41
CA VAL A 50 3.22 3.12 7.57
C VAL A 50 2.87 4.51 8.06
N THR A 51 3.91 5.28 8.38
CA THR A 51 3.77 6.71 8.71
C THR A 51 4.12 7.53 7.47
N LEU A 52 3.17 8.36 7.04
CA LEU A 52 3.26 9.18 5.84
C LEU A 52 3.37 10.65 6.23
N GLY A 53 4.24 11.41 5.56
CA GLY A 53 4.47 12.82 5.85
C GLY A 53 5.06 13.08 7.24
N ALA A 54 5.10 14.34 7.64
CA ALA A 54 5.71 14.77 8.90
C ALA A 54 4.87 15.84 9.61
N THR A 55 5.06 15.98 10.92
CA THR A 55 4.44 17.03 11.76
C THR A 55 2.90 17.03 11.65
N ARG A 56 2.30 18.11 11.15
CA ARG A 56 0.84 18.26 10.97
C ARG A 56 0.28 17.43 9.81
N SER A 57 1.12 17.04 8.86
CA SER A 57 0.70 16.22 7.71
C SER A 57 0.87 14.72 7.96
N THR A 58 1.24 14.32 9.19
CA THR A 58 1.40 12.91 9.53
C THR A 58 0.09 12.16 9.35
N ARG A 59 0.13 11.09 8.56
CA ARG A 59 -0.96 10.14 8.35
C ARG A 59 -0.46 8.73 8.56
N TYR A 60 -1.34 7.85 8.97
CA TYR A 60 -1.09 6.47 9.28
C TYR A 60 -1.93 5.60 8.37
N VAL A 61 -1.33 4.55 7.85
CA VAL A 61 -2.01 3.52 7.06
C VAL A 61 -1.38 2.18 7.39
N LEU A 62 -2.15 1.09 7.24
CA LEU A 62 -1.64 -0.26 7.47
C LEU A 62 -1.27 -0.92 6.15
N ARG A 63 -0.14 -1.64 6.15
CA ARG A 63 0.26 -2.53 5.07
C ARG A 63 -0.76 -3.65 4.92
N ARG A 64 -1.08 -4.00 3.68
CA ARG A 64 -1.98 -5.10 3.33
C ARG A 64 -1.15 -6.22 2.69
N ASN A 65 -1.11 -7.38 3.34
CA ASN A 65 -0.57 -8.59 2.70
C ASN A 65 -1.48 -9.02 1.55
N VAL A 66 -0.90 -9.17 0.37
CA VAL A 66 -1.54 -9.74 -0.81
C VAL A 66 -1.25 -11.24 -0.79
N ARG A 67 -2.26 -12.03 -0.38
CA ARG A 67 -2.17 -13.50 -0.33
C ARG A 67 -0.88 -13.95 0.38
N ASN A 68 -0.12 -14.85 -0.24
CA ASN A 68 1.16 -15.37 0.23
C ASN A 68 2.38 -14.70 -0.42
N ILE A 69 2.19 -13.65 -1.22
CA ILE A 69 3.29 -12.97 -1.94
C ILE A 69 3.83 -11.74 -1.20
N GLY A 70 3.27 -11.41 -0.04
CA GLY A 70 3.77 -10.35 0.84
C GLY A 70 3.06 -9.02 0.65
N ASN A 71 3.76 -7.92 0.96
CA ASN A 71 3.23 -6.56 0.90
C ASN A 71 4.17 -5.55 0.23
N ARG A 72 5.38 -5.98 -0.17
CA ARG A 72 6.41 -5.17 -0.79
C ARG A 72 7.07 -5.95 -1.92
N TRP A 73 7.25 -5.29 -3.06
CA TRP A 73 7.87 -5.89 -4.24
C TRP A 73 8.77 -4.88 -4.95
N PRO A 74 10.00 -5.28 -5.33
CA PRO A 74 10.85 -4.42 -6.15
C PRO A 74 10.26 -4.27 -7.55
N VAL A 75 10.33 -3.06 -8.07
CA VAL A 75 9.98 -2.69 -9.44
C VAL A 75 11.27 -2.39 -10.17
N PHE A 76 11.50 -3.11 -11.27
CA PHE A 76 12.67 -2.93 -12.11
C PHE A 76 12.34 -2.17 -13.38
N ARG A 77 13.29 -1.38 -13.86
CA ARG A 77 13.28 -0.81 -15.21
C ARG A 77 14.38 -1.44 -16.05
N ILE A 78 14.12 -1.61 -17.35
CA ILE A 78 15.14 -2.02 -18.31
C ILE A 78 15.77 -0.76 -18.90
N GLY A 79 17.08 -0.59 -18.72
CA GLY A 79 17.84 0.50 -19.31
C GLY A 79 18.05 0.33 -20.82
N GLU A 80 18.57 1.37 -21.47
CA GLU A 80 18.91 1.35 -22.90
C GLU A 80 19.98 0.28 -23.22
N ASP A 81 20.82 -0.06 -22.25
CA ASP A 81 21.80 -1.15 -22.33
C ASP A 81 21.18 -2.55 -22.16
N GLY A 82 19.85 -2.62 -22.01
CA GLY A 82 19.10 -3.86 -21.79
C GLY A 82 19.20 -4.41 -20.37
N ARG A 83 19.83 -3.69 -19.42
CA ARG A 83 19.99 -4.18 -18.05
C ARG A 83 18.82 -3.78 -17.15
N ALA A 84 18.38 -4.74 -16.34
CA ALA A 84 17.42 -4.48 -15.29
C ALA A 84 18.10 -3.74 -14.13
N THR A 85 17.53 -2.62 -13.71
CA THR A 85 17.94 -1.86 -12.52
C THR A 85 16.73 -1.63 -11.64
N GLU A 86 16.92 -1.75 -10.32
CA GLU A 86 15.84 -1.44 -9.37
C GLU A 86 15.45 0.04 -9.53
N TRP A 87 14.16 0.27 -9.67
CA TRP A 87 13.60 1.57 -9.99
C TRP A 87 12.73 2.10 -8.85
N ALA A 88 12.00 1.21 -8.19
CA ALA A 88 11.20 1.53 -7.02
C ALA A 88 10.90 0.27 -6.20
N GLU A 89 10.33 0.45 -5.01
CA GLU A 89 9.61 -0.58 -4.26
C GLU A 89 8.12 -0.26 -4.30
N LEU A 90 7.30 -1.23 -4.69
CA LEU A 90 5.84 -1.18 -4.62
C LEU A 90 5.37 -1.75 -3.29
N GLU A 91 4.54 -1.02 -2.57
CA GLU A 91 3.97 -1.44 -1.30
C GLU A 91 2.44 -1.44 -1.35
N SER A 92 1.82 -2.53 -0.89
CA SER A 92 0.37 -2.69 -0.80
C SER A 92 -0.14 -2.20 0.56
N LEU A 93 -1.17 -1.35 0.53
CA LEU A 93 -1.80 -0.76 1.71
C LEU A 93 -3.29 -1.10 1.73
N HIS A 94 -3.92 -0.93 2.89
CA HIS A 94 -5.38 -1.04 3.03
C HIS A 94 -6.11 0.12 2.33
N GLU A 95 -7.44 0.02 2.15
CA GLU A 95 -8.27 0.94 1.34
C GLU A 95 -7.80 1.12 -0.11
N ARG A 96 -7.45 0.02 -0.79
CA ARG A 96 -7.03 0.01 -2.20
C ARG A 96 -5.89 0.98 -2.50
N ALA A 97 -5.10 1.32 -1.49
CA ALA A 97 -3.98 2.23 -1.63
C ALA A 97 -2.71 1.45 -1.96
N TRP A 98 -1.87 2.06 -2.79
CA TRP A 98 -0.53 1.58 -3.10
C TRP A 98 0.47 2.69 -2.86
N ARG A 99 1.69 2.34 -2.50
CA ARG A 99 2.80 3.29 -2.42
C ARG A 99 3.94 2.86 -3.33
N VAL A 100 4.47 3.80 -4.11
CA VAL A 100 5.66 3.60 -4.92
C VAL A 100 6.80 4.39 -4.28
N ASN A 101 7.77 3.68 -3.72
CA ASN A 101 8.99 4.23 -3.13
C ASN A 101 10.09 4.22 -4.18
N TRP A 102 10.31 5.33 -4.88
CA TRP A 102 11.34 5.43 -5.92
C TRP A 102 12.75 5.29 -5.32
N ALA A 103 13.60 4.51 -5.97
CA ALA A 103 15.01 4.34 -5.57
C ALA A 103 15.85 5.61 -5.83
N GLY A 104 15.36 6.51 -6.68
CA GLY A 104 15.97 7.80 -7.00
C GLY A 104 14.91 8.85 -7.31
N SER A 105 15.24 9.83 -8.16
CA SER A 105 14.28 10.84 -8.59
C SER A 105 13.10 10.18 -9.31
N PRO A 106 11.85 10.48 -8.91
CA PRO A 106 10.68 9.97 -9.61
C PRO A 106 10.66 10.49 -11.06
N PRO A 107 10.03 9.76 -11.98
CA PRO A 107 9.74 10.27 -13.32
C PRO A 107 8.91 11.56 -13.28
N GLU A 108 9.08 12.44 -14.26
CA GLU A 108 8.38 13.74 -14.31
C GLU A 108 6.85 13.59 -14.25
N TRP A 109 6.31 12.56 -14.92
CA TRP A 109 4.87 12.29 -14.93
C TRP A 109 4.34 11.78 -13.57
N ALA A 110 5.20 11.25 -12.68
CA ALA A 110 4.75 10.58 -11.47
C ALA A 110 4.02 11.55 -10.52
N ALA A 111 4.48 12.80 -10.43
CA ALA A 111 3.84 13.83 -9.60
C ALA A 111 2.43 14.21 -10.09
N ALA A 112 2.14 14.05 -11.38
CA ALA A 112 0.82 14.33 -11.94
C ALA A 112 -0.18 13.19 -11.71
N CYS A 113 0.30 11.97 -11.47
CA CYS A 113 -0.51 10.76 -11.37
C CYS A 113 -0.58 10.16 -9.96
N SER A 114 0.28 10.60 -9.05
CA SER A 114 0.33 10.11 -7.66
C SER A 114 0.01 11.23 -6.67
N GLU A 115 -0.47 10.82 -5.51
CA GLU A 115 -0.64 11.68 -4.36
C GLU A 115 0.71 11.90 -3.64
N ARG A 116 0.69 12.75 -2.62
CA ARG A 116 1.86 13.00 -1.77
C ARG A 116 2.36 11.68 -1.15
N ASN A 117 3.66 11.63 -0.86
CA ASN A 117 4.33 10.46 -0.30
C ASN A 117 4.29 9.21 -1.22
N GLY A 118 4.13 9.42 -2.54
CA GLY A 118 4.13 8.35 -3.54
C GLY A 118 2.90 7.45 -3.47
N LEU A 119 1.79 7.96 -2.91
CA LEU A 119 0.54 7.21 -2.76
C LEU A 119 -0.25 7.18 -4.06
N TRP A 120 -0.97 6.08 -4.26
CA TRP A 120 -1.83 5.84 -5.39
C TRP A 120 -3.17 5.30 -4.91
N ASN A 121 -4.26 5.87 -5.43
CA ASN A 121 -5.59 5.33 -5.26
C ASN A 121 -5.85 4.29 -6.35
N GLY A 122 -5.73 3.01 -5.98
CA GLY A 122 -5.71 1.90 -6.91
C GLY A 122 -4.32 1.57 -7.45
N PHE A 123 -4.23 0.41 -8.10
CA PHE A 123 -2.99 -0.12 -8.65
C PHE A 123 -2.35 0.85 -9.67
N PRO A 124 -1.04 1.16 -9.58
CA PRO A 124 -0.39 2.12 -10.49
C PRO A 124 -0.51 1.71 -11.97
N PHE A 125 -1.02 2.63 -12.81
CA PHE A 125 -1.38 2.32 -14.20
C PHE A 125 -0.21 1.76 -15.01
N PHE A 126 1.00 2.27 -14.82
CA PHE A 126 2.19 1.88 -15.57
C PHE A 126 2.64 0.45 -15.27
N LEU A 127 2.27 -0.10 -14.11
CA LEU A 127 2.45 -1.51 -13.79
C LEU A 127 1.30 -2.35 -14.35
N GLY A 128 0.10 -1.78 -14.40
CA GLY A 128 -1.10 -2.41 -14.91
C GLY A 128 -1.06 -2.69 -16.42
N ASP A 129 -0.28 -1.91 -17.18
CA ASP A 129 -0.11 -2.09 -18.64
C ASP A 129 0.77 -3.30 -18.99
N ILE A 130 1.50 -3.85 -18.01
CA ILE A 130 2.40 -5.01 -18.18
C ILE A 130 1.64 -6.35 -18.03
N ARG A 131 0.30 -6.33 -18.09
CA ARG A 131 -0.51 -7.56 -17.97
C ARG A 131 -0.14 -8.55 -19.08
N PRO A 132 0.03 -9.86 -18.76
CA PRO A 132 0.32 -10.86 -19.77
C PRO A 132 -0.76 -10.92 -20.85
N GLN A 133 -0.38 -10.68 -22.10
CA GLN A 133 -1.28 -10.65 -23.25
C GLN A 133 -0.72 -11.41 -24.47
N GLY A 134 -1.57 -11.63 -25.47
CA GLY A 134 -1.22 -12.42 -26.66
C GLY A 134 -1.06 -13.92 -26.37
N PHE A 135 -0.42 -14.66 -27.28
CA PHE A 135 -0.24 -16.11 -27.13
C PHE A 135 0.64 -16.47 -25.92
N LEU A 136 1.84 -15.89 -25.85
CA LEU A 136 2.79 -16.18 -24.77
C LEU A 136 2.28 -15.66 -23.41
N GLY A 137 1.66 -14.49 -23.38
CA GLY A 137 1.10 -13.93 -22.15
C GLY A 137 -0.03 -14.78 -21.57
N ARG A 138 -0.88 -15.39 -22.41
CA ARG A 138 -1.91 -16.34 -21.93
C ARG A 138 -1.29 -17.59 -21.29
N LEU A 139 -0.19 -18.11 -21.84
CA LEU A 139 0.52 -19.25 -21.23
C LEU A 139 1.12 -18.88 -19.86
N ILE A 140 1.73 -17.70 -19.76
CA ILE A 140 2.26 -17.17 -18.50
C ILE A 140 1.12 -16.97 -17.49
N ALA A 141 0.02 -16.35 -17.91
CA ALA A 141 -1.13 -16.13 -17.04
C ALA A 141 -1.76 -17.43 -16.54
N GLY A 142 -1.88 -18.46 -17.39
CA GLY A 142 -2.38 -19.77 -16.94
C GLY A 142 -1.47 -20.43 -15.90
N ARG A 143 -0.16 -20.18 -15.94
CA ARG A 143 0.77 -20.61 -14.89
C ARG A 143 0.57 -19.81 -13.60
N ILE A 144 0.50 -18.48 -13.70
CA ILE A 144 0.29 -17.58 -12.55
C ILE A 144 -1.06 -17.85 -11.88
N SER A 145 -2.11 -18.06 -12.67
CA SER A 145 -3.47 -18.35 -12.21
C SER A 145 -3.51 -19.59 -11.33
N ARG A 146 -2.85 -20.67 -11.74
CA ARG A 146 -2.76 -21.90 -10.93
C ARG A 146 -1.91 -21.72 -9.68
N LEU A 147 -0.79 -21.01 -9.78
CA LEU A 147 0.11 -20.77 -8.65
C LEU A 147 -0.55 -19.93 -7.55
N LEU A 148 -1.31 -18.92 -7.95
CA LEU A 148 -1.89 -17.94 -7.03
C LEU A 148 -3.37 -18.17 -6.76
N ALA A 149 -4.03 -19.16 -7.39
CA ALA A 149 -5.49 -19.33 -7.40
C ALA A 149 -6.22 -18.05 -7.86
N LEU A 150 -5.87 -17.55 -9.04
CA LEU A 150 -6.54 -16.44 -9.73
C LEU A 150 -7.41 -16.97 -10.87
N PRO A 151 -8.38 -16.19 -11.39
CA PRO A 151 -9.06 -16.52 -12.64
C PRO A 151 -8.07 -16.78 -13.78
N GLU A 152 -8.36 -17.73 -14.68
CA GLU A 152 -7.49 -18.04 -15.81
C GLU A 152 -7.36 -16.88 -16.80
N ASP A 153 -8.43 -16.12 -16.98
CA ASP A 153 -8.45 -14.93 -17.84
C ASP A 153 -7.90 -13.70 -17.09
N PRO A 154 -6.75 -13.13 -17.50
CA PRO A 154 -6.14 -11.95 -16.86
C PRO A 154 -7.01 -10.70 -16.88
N ARG A 155 -7.97 -10.63 -17.80
CA ARG A 155 -8.93 -9.51 -17.88
C ARG A 155 -9.86 -9.48 -16.67
N ARG A 156 -9.96 -10.59 -15.93
CA ARG A 156 -10.75 -10.70 -14.70
C ARG A 156 -9.91 -10.42 -13.44
N TRP A 157 -8.62 -10.09 -13.58
CA TRP A 157 -7.78 -9.71 -12.46
C TRP A 157 -8.05 -8.25 -12.08
N SER A 158 -8.38 -8.04 -10.80
CA SER A 158 -8.54 -6.74 -10.18
C SER A 158 -7.48 -6.52 -9.11
N ASP A 159 -7.33 -5.25 -8.73
CA ASP A 159 -6.67 -4.82 -7.50
C ASP A 159 -7.46 -5.21 -6.23
#